data_AF-A0A2E4WYV4-F1
#
_entry.id   AF-A0A2E4WYV4-F1
#
_cell.length_a   1.000
_cell.length_b   1.000
_cell.length_c   1.000
_cell.angle_alpha   90.00
_cell.angle_beta   90.00
_cell.angle_gamma   90.00
#
_symmetry.space_group_name_H-M   'P 1'
#
loop_
_entity.id
_entity.type
_entity.pdbx_description
1 polymer ?
#
loop_
_entity_poly.entity_id
_entity_poly.type
_entity_poly.pdbx_seq_one_letter_code
_entity_poly.pdbx_strand_id
1 'polypeptide(L)'
;MLLTRTPNEKNWFAVQDDSEMRNGFIHVDDYRWMTNAPSEVISVHYVLKGIYNTLLAEKGVPWMHMIHDQPRGCLFDFCPDKRELNFKLRTADLCGDCLHVIQSAGIPDALLQQTVAIMEESRRLAINTGQFIEQKESFLEWPFPVAVTRHKVVQATNPLLRFMLLLDHFDCLVRFTFIAHEIENGRIPEIEPRPSLGWWVGKLRQAVGDETLFKRVLKITEREKVVNIRNERRGHGWMSANEESYRSEAEELQKTIDHIEGELRPIIENQRLLIPRKMEPTESCWEMEGDNLIGSHLLHPPFRIEAQSDPRSIGITKMNEIYLTDRKMESFQKISPFLSSNICPECQHQRILLTDGGQQYIDVFMGHRVKMSID
;
A
#
# COMPACT_ATOMS: atom_id res chain seq x y z
N MET A 1 -18.09 6.38 20.85
CA MET A 1 -16.97 6.05 19.94
C MET A 1 -16.92 4.55 19.67
N LEU A 2 -17.05 4.15 18.40
CA LEU A 2 -17.01 2.76 17.93
C LEU A 2 -15.58 2.39 17.53
N LEU A 3 -15.04 1.29 18.07
CA LEU A 3 -13.79 0.70 17.59
C LEU A 3 -14.13 -0.38 16.56
N THR A 4 -13.57 -0.29 15.36
CA THR A 4 -13.90 -1.21 14.26
C THR A 4 -12.65 -1.71 13.55
N ARG A 5 -12.67 -2.98 13.14
CA ARG A 5 -11.64 -3.59 12.27
C ARG A 5 -11.96 -3.43 10.78
N THR A 6 -13.10 -2.83 10.47
CA THR A 6 -13.55 -2.62 9.10
C THR A 6 -13.12 -1.23 8.64
N PRO A 7 -12.35 -1.11 7.54
CA PRO A 7 -12.01 0.18 6.97
C PRO A 7 -13.26 0.87 6.40
N ASN A 8 -13.25 2.20 6.34
CA ASN A 8 -14.32 2.98 5.71
C ASN A 8 -13.97 3.33 4.26
N GLU A 9 -15.00 3.61 3.46
CA GLU A 9 -14.89 3.97 2.05
C GLU A 9 -14.02 5.21 1.79
N LYS A 10 -13.93 6.12 2.77
CA LYS A 10 -13.12 7.34 2.68
C LYS A 10 -11.70 7.16 3.23
N ASN A 11 -11.34 5.95 3.65
CA ASN A 11 -10.01 5.58 4.12
C ASN A 11 -9.49 6.39 5.34
N TRP A 12 -10.40 7.00 6.12
CA TRP A 12 -10.07 7.73 7.35
C TRP A 12 -9.67 6.76 8.47
N PHE A 13 -8.71 7.15 9.32
CA PHE A 13 -8.38 6.34 10.50
C PHE A 13 -9.40 6.49 11.62
N ALA A 14 -9.94 7.70 11.75
CA ALA A 14 -10.96 8.02 12.72
C ALA A 14 -11.76 9.22 12.23
N VAL A 15 -13.03 9.29 12.62
CA VAL A 15 -13.91 10.44 12.39
C VAL A 15 -14.85 10.54 13.59
N GLN A 16 -15.12 11.77 14.02
CA GLN A 16 -16.18 12.08 14.98
C GLN A 16 -17.28 12.88 14.26
N ASP A 17 -18.50 12.76 14.77
CA ASP A 17 -19.63 13.54 14.29
C ASP A 17 -19.50 14.99 14.79
N ASP A 18 -19.46 15.93 13.87
CA ASP A 18 -19.30 17.35 14.17
C ASP A 18 -20.46 17.92 15.03
N SER A 19 -21.64 17.29 14.95
CA SER A 19 -22.82 17.68 15.73
C SER A 19 -22.89 17.01 17.11
N GLU A 20 -22.20 15.88 17.29
CA GLU A 20 -22.19 15.09 18.52
C GLU A 20 -20.84 14.37 18.68
N MET A 21 -19.87 15.04 19.30
CA MET A 21 -18.48 14.55 19.38
C MET A 21 -18.32 13.21 20.11
N ARG A 22 -19.30 12.79 20.92
CA ARG A 22 -19.29 11.47 21.56
C ARG A 22 -19.52 10.34 20.55
N ASN A 23 -20.12 10.66 19.41
CA ASN A 23 -20.34 9.78 18.28
C ASN A 23 -19.17 9.88 17.30
N GLY A 24 -18.72 8.71 16.84
CA GLY A 24 -17.56 8.61 15.98
C GLY A 24 -17.06 7.17 15.90
N PHE A 25 -16.17 6.91 14.95
CA PHE A 25 -15.51 5.63 14.81
C PHE A 25 -14.00 5.79 14.77
N ILE A 26 -13.30 4.72 15.16
CA ILE A 26 -11.86 4.55 15.03
C ILE A 26 -11.62 3.19 14.39
N HIS A 27 -10.89 3.18 13.28
CA HIS A 27 -10.33 1.95 12.73
C HIS A 27 -9.26 1.44 13.69
N VAL A 28 -9.17 0.14 13.97
CA VAL A 28 -8.19 -0.39 14.94
C VAL A 28 -7.36 -1.55 14.39
N ASP A 29 -7.49 -1.86 13.10
CA ASP A 29 -6.83 -3.01 12.50
C ASP A 29 -5.87 -2.64 11.39
N ASP A 30 -4.95 -3.57 11.18
CA ASP A 30 -3.84 -3.60 10.25
C ASP A 30 -3.36 -2.23 9.78
N TYR A 31 -2.35 -1.67 10.44
CA TYR A 31 -1.71 -0.45 9.97
C TYR A 31 -0.40 -0.71 9.25
N ARG A 32 -0.11 -1.99 9.00
CA ARG A 32 1.19 -2.44 8.53
C ARG A 32 1.54 -1.84 7.18
N TRP A 33 0.58 -1.48 6.32
CA TRP A 33 0.90 -0.82 5.05
C TRP A 33 1.52 0.58 5.18
N MET A 34 1.53 1.19 6.37
CA MET A 34 2.04 2.56 6.56
C MET A 34 3.13 2.61 7.60
N THR A 35 3.05 1.76 8.63
CA THR A 35 3.97 1.77 9.75
C THR A 35 4.20 0.38 10.29
N ASN A 36 5.38 0.17 10.85
CA ASN A 36 5.71 -1.03 11.62
C ASN A 36 5.25 -0.93 13.09
N ALA A 37 4.68 0.21 13.50
CA ALA A 37 4.12 0.36 14.84
C ALA A 37 2.95 -0.63 15.02
N PRO A 38 2.82 -1.26 16.20
CA PRO A 38 1.65 -2.07 16.52
C PRO A 38 0.35 -1.28 16.34
N SER A 39 -0.72 -1.95 15.90
CA SER A 39 -2.02 -1.30 15.63
C SER A 39 -2.60 -0.60 16.86
N GLU A 40 -2.27 -1.09 18.04
CA GLU A 40 -2.64 -0.51 19.34
C GLU A 40 -2.10 0.90 19.52
N VAL A 41 -0.87 1.16 19.05
CA VAL A 41 -0.24 2.50 19.15
C VAL A 41 -1.10 3.54 18.44
N ILE A 42 -1.59 3.20 17.24
CA ILE A 42 -2.36 4.12 16.40
C ILE A 42 -3.78 4.27 16.96
N SER A 43 -4.37 3.15 17.36
CA SER A 43 -5.69 3.12 17.99
C SER A 43 -5.71 4.03 19.22
N VAL A 44 -4.69 3.94 20.08
CA VAL A 44 -4.54 4.79 21.28
C VAL A 44 -4.45 6.27 20.93
N HIS A 45 -3.66 6.65 19.92
CA HIS A 45 -3.56 8.05 19.48
C HIS A 45 -4.93 8.60 19.07
N TYR A 46 -5.70 7.86 18.28
CA TYR A 46 -7.02 8.33 17.84
C TYR A 46 -8.06 8.30 18.96
N VAL A 47 -7.99 7.36 19.89
CA VAL A 47 -8.86 7.33 21.08
C VAL A 47 -8.59 8.56 21.94
N LEU A 48 -7.32 8.86 22.24
CA LEU A 48 -6.93 10.03 23.01
C LEU A 48 -7.37 11.32 22.31
N LYS A 49 -7.10 11.46 21.00
CA LYS A 49 -7.57 12.60 20.21
C LYS A 49 -9.10 12.76 20.33
N GLY A 50 -9.85 11.67 20.20
CA GLY A 50 -11.30 11.69 20.29
C GLY A 50 -11.83 12.10 21.66
N ILE A 51 -11.18 11.66 22.74
CA ILE A 51 -11.48 12.08 24.11
C ILE A 51 -11.29 13.60 24.24
N TYR A 52 -10.14 14.14 23.81
CA TYR A 52 -9.90 15.58 23.90
C TYR A 52 -10.86 16.39 23.03
N ASN A 53 -11.12 15.97 21.79
CA ASN A 53 -12.10 16.62 20.93
C ASN A 53 -13.48 16.73 21.61
N THR A 54 -13.91 15.67 22.28
CA THR A 54 -15.17 15.65 23.03
C THR A 54 -15.13 16.63 24.20
N LEU A 55 -14.08 16.58 25.04
CA LEU A 55 -13.96 17.43 26.21
C LEU A 55 -13.86 18.92 25.85
N LEU A 56 -13.12 19.24 24.80
CA LEU A 56 -12.99 20.61 24.29
C LEU A 56 -14.33 21.13 23.74
N ALA A 57 -15.06 20.30 22.99
CA ALA A 57 -16.38 20.67 22.49
C ALA A 57 -17.38 20.93 23.63
N GLU A 58 -17.37 20.11 24.69
CA GLU A 58 -18.19 20.33 25.90
C GLU A 58 -17.85 21.63 26.64
N LYS A 59 -16.63 22.13 26.46
CA LYS A 59 -16.17 23.44 26.97
C LYS A 59 -16.38 24.59 25.98
N GLY A 60 -17.05 24.33 24.84
CA GLY A 60 -17.31 25.34 23.81
C GLY A 60 -16.09 25.71 22.97
N VAL A 61 -15.03 24.90 23.00
CA VAL A 61 -13.84 25.10 22.17
C VAL A 61 -14.01 24.31 20.86
N PRO A 62 -14.02 24.98 19.69
CA PRO A 62 -14.09 24.28 18.41
C PRO A 62 -12.87 23.38 18.20
N TRP A 63 -13.12 22.10 17.89
CA TRP A 63 -12.06 21.11 17.67
C TRP A 63 -11.10 21.50 16.53
N MET A 64 -11.57 22.26 15.54
CA MET A 64 -10.77 22.79 14.43
C MET A 64 -9.59 23.64 14.91
N HIS A 65 -9.68 24.29 16.06
CA HIS A 65 -8.59 25.08 16.62
C HIS A 65 -7.40 24.22 17.07
N MET A 66 -7.60 22.91 17.22
CA MET A 66 -6.54 21.99 17.63
C MET A 66 -5.77 21.42 16.45
N ILE A 67 -6.35 21.40 15.25
CA ILE A 67 -5.79 20.68 14.10
C ILE A 67 -4.51 21.37 13.62
N HIS A 68 -3.52 20.57 13.23
CA HIS A 68 -2.37 21.06 12.48
C HIS A 68 -2.39 20.50 11.07
N ASP A 69 -2.52 21.40 10.09
CA ASP A 69 -2.48 21.03 8.68
C ASP A 69 -1.10 20.52 8.28
N GLN A 70 -0.03 21.16 8.80
CA GLN A 70 1.33 20.65 8.70
C GLN A 70 1.67 19.83 9.94
N PRO A 71 2.05 18.54 9.79
CA PRO A 71 2.36 17.69 10.92
C PRO A 71 3.62 18.16 11.63
N ARG A 72 3.55 18.27 12.96
CA ARG A 72 4.68 18.66 13.83
C ARG A 72 4.97 17.64 14.94
N GLY A 73 4.39 16.46 14.82
CA GLY A 73 4.50 15.37 15.80
C GLY A 73 3.45 15.43 16.91
N CYS A 74 2.42 16.27 16.77
CA CYS A 74 1.40 16.45 17.79
C CYS A 74 0.25 15.44 17.66
N LEU A 75 -0.39 15.08 18.77
CA LEU A 75 -1.64 14.31 18.83
C LEU A 75 -2.73 14.84 17.88
N PHE A 76 -2.76 16.15 17.61
CA PHE A 76 -3.75 16.79 16.76
C PHE A 76 -3.31 17.04 15.31
N ASP A 77 -2.15 16.55 14.89
CA ASP A 77 -1.75 16.56 13.49
C ASP A 77 -2.82 15.88 12.61
N PHE A 78 -3.17 16.52 11.49
CA PHE A 78 -4.17 16.02 10.54
C PHE A 78 -3.65 14.84 9.72
N CYS A 79 -2.37 14.90 9.30
CA CYS A 79 -1.70 13.89 8.47
C CYS A 79 -2.51 13.49 7.22
N PRO A 80 -2.78 14.42 6.28
CA PRO A 80 -3.49 14.11 5.05
C PRO A 80 -2.75 13.06 4.22
N ASP A 81 -1.42 13.07 4.26
CA ASP A 81 -0.61 11.98 3.72
C ASP A 81 -0.38 10.92 4.79
N LYS A 82 -0.85 9.69 4.53
CA LYS A 82 -0.72 8.55 5.44
C LYS A 82 0.72 8.24 5.86
N ARG A 83 1.71 8.66 5.06
CA ARG A 83 3.14 8.54 5.37
C ARG A 83 3.56 9.38 6.58
N GLU A 84 2.90 10.52 6.80
CA GLU A 84 3.17 11.44 7.90
C GLU A 84 2.75 10.88 9.26
N LEU A 85 1.86 9.88 9.27
CA LEU A 85 1.40 9.24 10.50
C LEU A 85 2.58 8.69 11.32
N ASN A 86 3.63 8.15 10.69
CA ASN A 86 4.81 7.68 11.44
C ASN A 86 5.49 8.79 12.24
N PHE A 87 5.57 10.00 11.68
CA PHE A 87 6.16 11.12 12.39
C PHE A 87 5.34 11.46 13.63
N LYS A 88 4.01 11.52 13.49
CA LYS A 88 3.08 11.67 14.61
C LYS A 88 3.26 10.60 15.69
N LEU A 89 3.30 9.32 15.33
CA LEU A 89 3.42 8.21 16.28
C LEU A 89 4.79 8.16 16.99
N ARG A 90 5.86 8.55 16.29
CA ARG A 90 7.24 8.50 16.83
C ARG A 90 7.58 9.70 17.70
N THR A 91 6.93 10.83 17.46
CA THR A 91 7.06 12.02 18.31
C THR A 91 6.11 11.90 19.50
N ALA A 92 4.87 11.46 19.26
CA ALA A 92 3.86 11.17 20.28
C ALA A 92 3.66 12.33 21.28
N ASP A 93 3.57 13.57 20.80
CA ASP A 93 3.63 14.76 21.65
C ASP A 93 2.30 15.53 21.73
N LEU A 94 2.17 16.38 22.75
CA LEU A 94 1.19 17.45 22.84
C LEU A 94 1.95 18.78 22.78
N CYS A 95 1.93 19.41 21.60
CA CYS A 95 2.68 20.66 21.40
C CYS A 95 2.19 21.78 22.35
N GLY A 96 3.04 22.80 22.54
CA GLY A 96 2.76 23.92 23.44
C GLY A 96 1.45 24.66 23.15
N ASP A 97 1.10 24.83 21.88
CA ASP A 97 -0.15 25.52 21.50
C ASP A 97 -1.38 24.70 21.92
N CYS A 98 -1.39 23.39 21.63
CA CYS A 98 -2.48 22.50 22.05
C CYS A 98 -2.57 22.41 23.57
N LEU A 99 -1.43 22.32 24.26
CA LEU A 99 -1.38 22.29 25.71
C LEU A 99 -2.01 23.57 26.30
N HIS A 100 -1.67 24.74 25.76
CA HIS A 100 -2.23 26.01 26.18
C HIS A 100 -3.74 26.06 26.01
N VAL A 101 -4.27 25.57 24.88
CA VAL A 101 -5.73 25.50 24.64
C VAL A 101 -6.41 24.56 25.63
N ILE A 102 -5.85 23.36 25.84
CA ILE A 102 -6.39 22.35 26.76
C ILE A 102 -6.45 22.89 28.19
N GLN A 103 -5.38 23.53 28.66
CA GLN A 103 -5.32 24.13 29.99
C GLN A 103 -6.28 25.31 30.13
N SER A 104 -6.36 26.17 29.11
CA SER A 104 -7.29 27.32 29.10
C SER A 104 -8.75 26.89 29.11
N ALA A 105 -9.07 25.73 28.54
CA ALA A 105 -10.41 25.12 28.60
C ALA A 105 -10.75 24.52 29.98
N GLY A 106 -9.81 24.51 30.92
CA GLY A 106 -9.98 23.96 32.26
C GLY A 106 -10.01 22.44 32.29
N ILE A 107 -9.38 21.77 31.33
CA ILE A 107 -9.21 20.32 31.35
C ILE A 107 -8.17 19.96 32.43
N PRO A 108 -8.44 18.99 33.33
CA PRO A 108 -7.55 18.72 34.46
C PRO A 108 -6.15 18.23 34.06
N ASP A 109 -5.13 18.75 34.74
CA ASP A 109 -3.73 18.32 34.54
C ASP A 109 -3.52 16.82 34.78
N ALA A 110 -4.33 16.19 35.64
CA ALA A 110 -4.28 14.74 35.84
C ALA A 110 -4.57 13.95 34.55
N LEU A 111 -5.46 14.46 33.69
CA LEU A 111 -5.74 13.83 32.39
C LEU A 111 -4.59 14.05 31.41
N LEU A 112 -3.99 15.25 31.42
CA LEU A 112 -2.79 15.56 30.65
C LEU A 112 -1.62 14.64 31.04
N GLN A 113 -1.38 14.45 32.34
CA GLN A 113 -0.34 13.54 32.86
C GLN A 113 -0.58 12.09 32.40
N GLN A 114 -1.82 11.60 32.48
CA GLN A 114 -2.17 10.27 31.97
C GLN A 114 -1.95 10.16 30.46
N THR A 115 -2.31 11.20 29.72
CA THR A 115 -2.12 11.24 28.26
C THR A 115 -0.64 11.18 27.90
N VAL A 116 0.20 12.00 28.53
CA VAL A 116 1.65 12.00 28.31
C VAL A 116 2.24 10.63 28.63
N ALA A 117 1.83 10.00 29.74
CA ALA A 117 2.32 8.67 30.10
C ALA A 117 1.95 7.60 29.05
N ILE A 118 0.70 7.60 28.57
CA ILE A 118 0.23 6.67 27.54
C ILE A 118 0.94 6.92 26.20
N MET A 119 1.10 8.19 25.83
CA MET A 119 1.76 8.59 24.58
C MET A 119 3.24 8.23 24.60
N GLU A 120 3.94 8.40 25.72
CA GLU A 120 5.34 7.99 25.87
C GLU A 120 5.52 6.47 25.74
N GLU A 121 4.62 5.66 26.29
CA GLU A 121 4.67 4.20 26.11
C GLU A 121 4.37 3.83 24.64
N SER A 122 3.36 4.47 24.04
CA SER A 122 3.03 4.30 22.63
C SER A 122 4.22 4.65 21.72
N ARG A 123 4.94 5.73 22.05
CA ARG A 123 6.12 6.20 21.33
C ARG A 123 7.21 5.13 21.27
N ARG A 124 7.48 4.45 22.40
CA ARG A 124 8.49 3.39 22.49
C ARG A 124 8.20 2.23 21.54
N LEU A 125 6.92 1.89 21.40
CA LEU A 125 6.43 0.86 20.47
C LEU A 125 6.42 1.32 19.00
N ALA A 126 6.40 2.63 18.76
CA ALA A 126 6.41 3.23 17.42
C ALA A 126 7.82 3.46 16.83
N ILE A 127 8.86 3.44 17.67
CA ILE A 127 10.26 3.55 17.22
C ILE A 127 10.61 2.31 16.40
N ASN A 128 11.41 2.50 15.34
CA ASN A 128 11.63 1.56 14.24
C ASN A 128 12.43 0.28 14.61
N THR A 129 12.15 -0.36 15.75
CA THR A 129 12.66 -1.69 16.10
C THR A 129 11.94 -2.80 15.33
N GLY A 130 10.84 -2.48 14.63
CA GLY A 130 10.09 -3.42 13.78
C GLY A 130 10.89 -4.03 12.62
N GLN A 131 12.02 -3.43 12.23
CA GLN A 131 12.98 -4.05 11.29
C GLN A 131 13.77 -5.22 11.89
N PHE A 132 13.79 -5.34 13.23
CA PHE A 132 14.44 -6.43 13.97
C PHE A 132 13.42 -7.46 14.50
N ILE A 133 12.12 -7.23 14.28
CA ILE A 133 11.08 -8.22 14.55
C ILE A 133 11.00 -9.10 13.31
N GLU A 134 11.26 -10.40 13.46
CA GLU A 134 11.19 -11.38 12.37
C GLU A 134 9.78 -11.36 11.75
N GLN A 135 9.66 -10.75 10.57
CA GLN A 135 8.40 -10.74 9.84
C GLN A 135 8.30 -12.02 9.02
N LYS A 136 7.32 -12.88 9.35
CA LYS A 136 7.17 -14.23 8.79
C LYS A 136 6.51 -14.28 7.39
N GLU A 137 6.07 -13.15 6.86
CA GLU A 137 5.27 -13.10 5.64
C GLU A 137 6.17 -13.02 4.38
N SER A 138 6.17 -14.05 3.54
CA SER A 138 7.04 -14.12 2.36
C SER A 138 6.80 -13.01 1.33
N PHE A 139 5.60 -12.42 1.31
CA PHE A 139 5.26 -11.37 0.34
C PHE A 139 5.90 -10.02 0.66
N LEU A 140 6.53 -9.85 1.82
CA LEU A 140 7.23 -8.61 2.17
C LEU A 140 8.49 -8.38 1.33
N GLU A 141 9.01 -9.43 0.72
CA GLU A 141 10.14 -9.37 -0.22
C GLU A 141 9.69 -9.24 -1.69
N TRP A 142 8.38 -9.21 -1.95
CA TRP A 142 7.86 -9.14 -3.32
C TRP A 142 7.77 -7.68 -3.81
N PRO A 143 7.76 -7.46 -5.15
CA PRO A 143 7.50 -6.16 -5.74
C PRO A 143 6.19 -5.55 -5.23
N PHE A 144 6.22 -4.26 -4.90
CA PHE A 144 5.16 -3.57 -4.17
C PHE A 144 3.73 -3.82 -4.68
N PRO A 145 3.43 -3.76 -5.99
CA PRO A 145 2.06 -3.99 -6.48
C PRO A 145 1.50 -5.38 -6.15
N VAL A 146 2.35 -6.40 -6.20
CA VAL A 146 1.95 -7.78 -5.91
C VAL A 146 1.83 -7.98 -4.40
N ALA A 147 2.81 -7.46 -3.63
CA ALA A 147 2.81 -7.54 -2.18
C ALA A 147 1.60 -6.84 -1.54
N VAL A 148 1.26 -5.63 -1.98
CA VAL A 148 0.15 -4.85 -1.41
C VAL A 148 -1.21 -5.53 -1.65
N THR A 149 -1.41 -6.10 -2.84
CA THR A 149 -2.66 -6.80 -3.16
C THR A 149 -2.77 -8.12 -2.38
N ARG A 150 -1.66 -8.85 -2.19
CA ARG A 150 -1.62 -10.04 -1.34
C ARG A 150 -1.92 -9.71 0.12
N HIS A 151 -1.34 -8.62 0.62
CA HIS A 151 -1.58 -8.18 1.99
C HIS A 151 -3.08 -7.91 2.25
N LYS A 152 -3.75 -7.22 1.33
CA LYS A 152 -5.20 -6.99 1.44
C LYS A 152 -6.00 -8.30 1.54
N VAL A 153 -5.64 -9.32 0.77
CA VAL A 153 -6.26 -10.66 0.85
C VAL A 153 -6.08 -11.27 2.24
N VAL A 154 -4.86 -11.18 2.80
CA VAL A 154 -4.57 -11.71 4.14
C VAL A 154 -5.43 -11.05 5.21
N GLN A 155 -5.71 -9.75 5.09
CA GLN A 155 -6.56 -9.00 6.03
C GLN A 155 -8.04 -9.24 5.90
N ALA A 156 -8.49 -9.73 4.75
CA ALA A 156 -9.91 -9.85 4.51
C ALA A 156 -10.50 -10.93 5.42
N THR A 157 -11.23 -10.48 6.44
CA THR A 157 -11.96 -11.32 7.40
C THR A 157 -13.34 -11.73 6.86
N ASN A 158 -13.93 -10.87 6.03
CA ASN A 158 -15.20 -11.10 5.35
C ASN A 158 -15.00 -11.98 4.10
N PRO A 159 -15.75 -13.09 3.93
CA PRO A 159 -15.56 -14.01 2.79
C PRO A 159 -15.78 -13.38 1.41
N LEU A 160 -16.81 -12.54 1.24
CA LEU A 160 -17.08 -11.85 -0.03
C LEU A 160 -15.96 -10.86 -0.37
N LEU A 161 -15.53 -10.05 0.61
CA LEU A 161 -14.41 -9.13 0.43
C LEU A 161 -13.13 -9.88 0.09
N ARG A 162 -12.85 -10.99 0.79
CA ARG A 162 -11.69 -11.85 0.54
C ARG A 162 -11.71 -12.41 -0.88
N PHE A 163 -12.84 -12.93 -1.32
CA PHE A 163 -13.05 -13.40 -2.67
C PHE A 163 -12.76 -12.31 -3.73
N MET A 164 -13.27 -11.10 -3.52
CA MET A 164 -13.04 -9.97 -4.43
C MET A 164 -11.57 -9.55 -4.46
N LEU A 165 -10.91 -9.50 -3.31
CA LEU A 165 -9.50 -9.15 -3.20
C LEU A 165 -8.59 -10.23 -3.78
N LEU A 166 -8.97 -11.51 -3.72
CA LEU A 166 -8.27 -12.59 -4.40
C LEU A 166 -8.28 -12.38 -5.92
N LEU A 167 -9.43 -11.99 -6.49
CA LEU A 167 -9.52 -11.65 -7.91
C LEU A 167 -8.66 -10.44 -8.29
N ASP A 168 -8.62 -9.41 -7.44
CA ASP A 168 -7.79 -8.22 -7.66
C ASP A 168 -6.30 -8.54 -7.53
N HIS A 169 -5.92 -9.41 -6.58
CA HIS A 169 -4.55 -9.90 -6.45
C HIS A 169 -4.12 -10.71 -7.67
N PHE A 170 -4.97 -11.62 -8.15
CA PHE A 170 -4.71 -12.37 -9.37
C PHE A 170 -4.53 -11.46 -10.59
N ASP A 171 -5.39 -10.45 -10.77
CA ASP A 171 -5.27 -9.46 -11.85
C ASP A 171 -3.93 -8.71 -11.77
N CYS A 172 -3.55 -8.24 -10.58
CA CYS A 172 -2.27 -7.56 -10.38
C CYS A 172 -1.06 -8.48 -10.64
N LEU A 173 -1.13 -9.72 -10.17
CA LEU A 173 -0.08 -10.72 -10.33
C LEU A 173 0.21 -11.00 -11.81
N VAL A 174 -0.84 -11.32 -12.60
CA VAL A 174 -0.70 -11.59 -14.03
C VAL A 174 -0.15 -10.37 -14.79
N ARG A 175 -0.70 -9.18 -14.52
CA ARG A 175 -0.26 -7.93 -15.18
C ARG A 175 1.20 -7.64 -14.90
N PHE A 176 1.58 -7.63 -13.63
CA PHE A 176 2.94 -7.33 -13.21
C PHE A 176 3.91 -8.31 -13.85
N THR A 177 3.63 -9.61 -13.75
CA THR A 177 4.52 -10.64 -14.29
C THR A 177 4.66 -10.54 -15.81
N PHE A 178 3.57 -10.30 -16.56
CA PHE A 178 3.67 -10.12 -18.02
C PHE A 178 4.51 -8.90 -18.39
N ILE A 179 4.25 -7.74 -17.76
CA ILE A 179 4.98 -6.50 -18.03
C ILE A 179 6.47 -6.68 -17.70
N ALA A 180 6.76 -7.22 -16.52
CA ALA A 180 8.14 -7.41 -16.08
C ALA A 180 8.87 -8.40 -16.98
N HIS A 181 8.24 -9.51 -17.37
CA HIS A 181 8.82 -10.50 -18.29
C HIS A 181 9.14 -9.91 -19.67
N GLU A 182 8.22 -9.15 -20.27
CA GLU A 182 8.47 -8.52 -21.57
C GLU A 182 9.67 -7.57 -21.51
N ILE A 183 9.74 -6.74 -20.46
CA ILE A 183 10.80 -5.75 -20.27
C ILE A 183 12.14 -6.42 -19.97
N GLU A 184 12.14 -7.47 -19.15
CA GLU A 184 13.32 -8.30 -18.87
C GLU A 184 13.93 -8.88 -20.14
N ASN A 185 13.09 -9.23 -21.11
CA ASN A 185 13.49 -9.72 -22.42
C ASN A 185 13.72 -8.61 -23.47
N GLY A 186 13.79 -7.34 -23.06
CA GLY A 186 14.05 -6.20 -23.94
C GLY A 186 12.90 -5.86 -24.89
N ARG A 187 11.68 -6.33 -24.62
CA ARG A 187 10.46 -6.03 -25.39
C ARG A 187 9.66 -4.93 -24.69
N ILE A 188 8.95 -4.14 -25.49
CA ILE A 188 8.04 -3.11 -24.99
C ILE A 188 6.62 -3.70 -25.00
N PRO A 189 5.96 -3.88 -23.84
CA PRO A 189 4.59 -4.39 -23.78
C PRO A 189 3.61 -3.58 -24.63
N GLU A 190 2.96 -4.22 -25.60
CA GLU A 190 1.84 -3.64 -26.35
C GLU A 190 0.52 -3.93 -25.63
N ILE A 191 -0.07 -2.91 -25.01
CA ILE A 191 -1.27 -3.05 -24.18
C ILE A 191 -2.47 -2.39 -24.84
N GLU A 192 -3.50 -3.19 -25.12
CA GLU A 192 -4.76 -2.70 -25.67
C GLU A 192 -5.46 -1.73 -24.70
N PRO A 193 -6.26 -0.77 -25.20
CA PRO A 193 -7.10 0.05 -24.34
C PRO A 193 -8.12 -0.82 -23.59
N ARG A 194 -8.18 -0.74 -22.25
CA ARG A 194 -9.11 -1.50 -21.40
C ARG A 194 -9.03 -3.03 -21.59
N PRO A 195 -7.85 -3.63 -21.37
CA PRO A 195 -7.66 -5.06 -21.51
C PRO A 195 -8.48 -5.82 -20.48
N SER A 196 -9.16 -6.87 -20.92
CA SER A 196 -9.83 -7.81 -20.00
C SER A 196 -8.78 -8.68 -19.29
N LEU A 197 -9.15 -9.32 -18.18
CA LEU A 197 -8.27 -10.30 -17.54
C LEU A 197 -7.90 -11.45 -18.47
N GLY A 198 -8.86 -11.92 -19.28
CA GLY A 198 -8.61 -12.96 -20.29
C GLY A 198 -7.58 -12.51 -21.32
N TRP A 199 -7.56 -11.21 -21.67
CA TRP A 199 -6.53 -10.64 -22.54
C TRP A 199 -5.16 -10.70 -21.88
N TRP A 200 -5.03 -10.29 -20.61
CA TRP A 200 -3.75 -10.35 -19.87
C TRP A 200 -3.21 -11.76 -19.76
N VAL A 201 -4.06 -12.72 -19.40
CA VAL A 201 -3.69 -14.14 -19.34
C VAL A 201 -3.26 -14.65 -20.73
N GLY A 202 -3.98 -14.26 -21.78
CA GLY A 202 -3.64 -14.59 -23.17
C GLY A 202 -2.30 -14.00 -23.62
N LYS A 203 -1.97 -12.77 -23.23
CA LYS A 203 -0.70 -12.12 -23.54
C LYS A 203 0.46 -12.73 -22.76
N LEU A 204 0.27 -13.01 -21.47
CA LEU A 204 1.25 -13.76 -20.68
C LEU A 204 1.55 -15.12 -21.32
N ARG A 205 0.52 -15.81 -21.83
CA ARG A 205 0.69 -17.07 -22.58
C ARG A 205 1.55 -16.92 -23.83
N GLN A 206 1.33 -15.86 -24.60
CA GLN A 206 2.09 -15.61 -25.82
C GLN A 206 3.55 -15.23 -25.53
N ALA A 207 3.76 -14.37 -24.53
CA ALA A 207 5.06 -13.85 -24.14
C ALA A 207 6.03 -14.93 -23.64
N VAL A 208 5.49 -16.01 -23.08
CA VAL A 208 6.27 -16.96 -22.29
C VAL A 208 6.52 -18.31 -23.00
N GLY A 209 5.75 -18.67 -24.02
CA GLY A 209 6.03 -19.87 -24.82
C GLY A 209 6.11 -21.18 -24.01
N ASP A 210 7.15 -21.99 -24.26
CA ASP A 210 7.36 -23.32 -23.66
C ASP A 210 8.03 -23.32 -22.27
N GLU A 211 8.13 -22.17 -21.59
CA GLU A 211 8.64 -22.15 -20.22
C GLU A 211 7.71 -22.96 -19.30
N THR A 212 8.22 -24.12 -18.89
CA THR A 212 7.48 -25.13 -18.12
C THR A 212 6.77 -24.58 -16.87
N LEU A 213 7.37 -23.57 -16.21
CA LEU A 213 6.83 -22.88 -15.04
C LEU A 213 5.49 -22.20 -15.34
N PHE A 214 5.44 -21.44 -16.43
CA PHE A 214 4.26 -20.66 -16.79
C PHE A 214 3.22 -21.47 -17.55
N LYS A 215 3.62 -22.51 -18.27
CA LYS A 215 2.68 -23.52 -18.76
C LYS A 215 1.87 -24.14 -17.62
N ARG A 216 2.46 -24.32 -16.43
CA ARG A 216 1.73 -24.75 -15.25
C ARG A 216 0.77 -23.67 -14.75
N VAL A 217 1.22 -22.42 -14.61
CA VAL A 217 0.36 -21.27 -14.26
C VAL A 217 -0.86 -21.19 -15.19
N LEU A 218 -0.65 -21.23 -16.50
CA LEU A 218 -1.72 -21.13 -17.48
C LEU A 218 -2.69 -22.31 -17.38
N LYS A 219 -2.17 -23.51 -17.25
CA LYS A 219 -2.96 -24.72 -17.05
C LYS A 219 -3.80 -24.64 -15.77
N ILE A 220 -3.29 -24.02 -14.70
CA ILE A 220 -4.05 -23.76 -13.48
C ILE A 220 -5.14 -22.72 -13.75
N THR A 221 -4.83 -21.60 -14.41
CA THR A 221 -5.82 -20.56 -14.72
C THR A 221 -6.92 -20.99 -15.70
N GLU A 222 -6.63 -21.96 -16.58
CA GLU A 222 -7.57 -22.51 -17.57
C GLU A 222 -8.39 -23.68 -17.02
N ARG A 223 -7.78 -24.56 -16.19
CA ARG A 223 -8.48 -25.69 -15.55
C ARG A 223 -9.32 -25.24 -14.38
N GLU A 224 -8.83 -24.27 -13.63
CA GLU A 224 -9.53 -23.74 -12.47
C GLU A 224 -10.35 -22.55 -12.89
N LYS A 225 -11.57 -22.51 -12.39
CA LYS A 225 -12.65 -21.67 -12.88
C LYS A 225 -12.38 -20.17 -12.67
N VAL A 226 -11.19 -19.67 -12.34
CA VAL A 226 -10.94 -18.29 -11.89
C VAL A 226 -11.48 -17.22 -12.85
N VAL A 227 -11.20 -17.36 -14.15
CA VAL A 227 -11.72 -16.44 -15.17
C VAL A 227 -13.25 -16.56 -15.29
N ASN A 228 -13.78 -17.78 -15.23
CA ASN A 228 -15.22 -18.06 -15.30
C ASN A 228 -15.94 -17.54 -14.05
N ILE A 229 -15.46 -17.86 -12.84
CA ILE A 229 -15.86 -17.38 -11.52
C ILE A 229 -15.91 -15.85 -11.51
N ARG A 230 -14.86 -15.18 -12.00
CA ARG A 230 -14.85 -13.71 -12.12
C ARG A 230 -15.96 -13.23 -13.05
N ASN A 231 -16.07 -13.79 -14.25
CA ASN A 231 -17.04 -13.33 -15.25
C ASN A 231 -18.49 -13.59 -14.80
N GLU A 232 -18.76 -14.77 -14.25
CA GLU A 232 -20.08 -15.18 -13.75
C GLU A 232 -20.53 -14.36 -12.54
N ARG A 233 -19.64 -14.08 -11.59
CA ARG A 233 -20.00 -13.44 -10.31
C ARG A 233 -19.82 -11.92 -10.29
N ARG A 234 -18.78 -11.39 -10.94
CA ARG A 234 -18.50 -9.95 -11.00
C ARG A 234 -19.20 -9.28 -12.19
N GLY A 235 -19.50 -10.03 -13.26
CA GLY A 235 -20.09 -9.53 -14.51
C GLY A 235 -21.62 -9.45 -14.54
N HIS A 236 -22.35 -10.22 -13.72
CA HIS A 236 -23.81 -10.35 -13.82
C HIS A 236 -24.63 -9.68 -12.69
N GLY A 237 -24.02 -8.81 -11.89
CA GLY A 237 -24.74 -7.91 -10.95
C GLY A 237 -25.47 -8.58 -9.77
N TRP A 238 -25.61 -9.90 -9.76
CA TRP A 238 -26.20 -10.66 -8.65
C TRP A 238 -25.12 -11.09 -7.65
N MET A 239 -24.82 -10.20 -6.71
CA MET A 239 -24.13 -10.60 -5.48
C MET A 239 -25.16 -11.13 -4.48
N SER A 240 -24.94 -12.34 -3.97
CA SER A 240 -25.75 -12.87 -2.87
C SER A 240 -25.63 -11.93 -1.67
N ALA A 241 -26.76 -11.56 -1.06
CA ALA A 241 -26.76 -10.75 0.15
C ALA A 241 -26.15 -11.48 1.36
N ASN A 242 -26.02 -12.82 1.29
CA ASN A 242 -25.37 -13.61 2.32
C ASN A 242 -23.87 -13.72 2.03
N GLU A 243 -23.07 -12.89 2.70
CA GLU A 243 -21.60 -12.85 2.55
C GLU A 243 -20.95 -14.21 2.85
N GLU A 244 -21.54 -14.98 3.77
CA GLU A 244 -21.05 -16.31 4.17
C GLU A 244 -21.12 -17.32 3.03
N SER A 245 -22.01 -17.12 2.04
CA SER A 245 -22.13 -18.01 0.90
C SER A 245 -20.90 -18.00 -0.01
N TYR A 246 -19.95 -17.09 0.19
CA TYR A 246 -18.71 -16.99 -0.59
C TYR A 246 -17.50 -17.67 0.06
N ARG A 247 -17.62 -18.23 1.27
CA ARG A 247 -16.49 -18.83 2.00
C ARG A 247 -15.83 -19.96 1.20
N SER A 248 -16.63 -20.90 0.71
CA SER A 248 -16.12 -22.06 -0.04
C SER A 248 -15.41 -21.62 -1.32
N GLU A 249 -15.98 -20.67 -2.06
CA GLU A 249 -15.39 -20.14 -3.28
C GLU A 249 -14.12 -19.34 -3.01
N ALA A 250 -14.08 -18.55 -1.94
CA ALA A 250 -12.88 -17.83 -1.51
C ALA A 250 -11.75 -18.80 -1.16
N GLU A 251 -12.05 -19.89 -0.45
CA GLU A 251 -11.07 -20.93 -0.10
C GLU A 251 -10.58 -21.73 -1.31
N GLU A 252 -11.46 -22.05 -2.25
CA GLU A 252 -11.08 -22.71 -3.52
C GLU A 252 -10.16 -21.79 -4.33
N LEU A 253 -10.57 -20.54 -4.55
CA LEU A 253 -9.80 -19.55 -5.28
C LEU A 253 -8.45 -19.24 -4.61
N GLN A 254 -8.41 -19.20 -3.28
CA GLN A 254 -7.18 -19.03 -2.50
C GLN A 254 -6.17 -20.14 -2.82
N LYS A 255 -6.59 -21.41 -2.83
CA LYS A 255 -5.72 -22.55 -3.16
C LYS A 255 -5.18 -22.43 -4.58
N THR A 256 -6.03 -22.05 -5.54
CA THR A 256 -5.61 -21.81 -6.92
C THR A 256 -4.51 -20.75 -6.99
N ILE A 257 -4.75 -19.62 -6.35
CA ILE A 257 -3.86 -18.46 -6.38
C ILE A 257 -2.55 -18.78 -5.65
N ASP A 258 -2.59 -19.46 -4.51
CA ASP A 258 -1.38 -19.88 -3.78
C ASP A 258 -0.51 -20.82 -4.64
N HIS A 259 -1.14 -21.68 -5.45
CA HIS A 259 -0.39 -22.52 -6.40
C HIS A 259 0.23 -21.69 -7.53
N ILE A 260 -0.49 -20.72 -8.09
CA ILE A 260 0.02 -19.78 -9.09
C ILE A 260 1.17 -18.95 -8.53
N GLU A 261 1.04 -18.42 -7.31
CA GLU A 261 2.10 -17.70 -6.59
C GLU A 261 3.34 -18.59 -6.42
N GLY A 262 3.17 -19.86 -6.06
CA GLY A 262 4.26 -20.82 -5.94
C GLY A 262 5.03 -21.01 -7.25
N GLU A 263 4.33 -21.11 -8.38
CA GLU A 263 4.96 -21.22 -9.69
C GLU A 263 5.60 -19.88 -10.14
N LEU A 264 4.99 -18.73 -9.88
CA LEU A 264 5.53 -17.43 -10.28
C LEU A 264 6.63 -16.91 -9.33
N ARG A 265 6.80 -17.53 -8.17
CA ARG A 265 7.74 -17.13 -7.13
C ARG A 265 9.16 -16.84 -7.62
N PRO A 266 9.81 -17.68 -8.46
CA PRO A 266 11.18 -17.42 -8.91
C PRO A 266 11.35 -16.05 -9.60
N ILE A 267 10.29 -15.57 -10.25
CA ILE A 267 10.30 -14.32 -11.01
C ILE A 267 10.01 -13.14 -10.09
N ILE A 268 8.95 -13.27 -9.30
CA ILE A 268 8.55 -12.27 -8.30
C ILE A 268 9.71 -12.01 -7.33
N GLU A 269 10.37 -13.06 -6.86
CA GLU A 269 11.43 -12.95 -5.86
C GLU A 269 12.77 -12.49 -6.47
N ASN A 270 13.04 -12.75 -7.75
CA ASN A 270 14.28 -12.32 -8.41
C ASN A 270 14.23 -10.87 -8.91
N GLN A 271 13.04 -10.34 -9.14
CA GLN A 271 12.83 -8.99 -9.62
C GLN A 271 12.76 -7.96 -8.48
N ARG A 272 13.36 -6.80 -8.71
CA ARG A 272 13.32 -5.63 -7.83
C ARG A 272 12.81 -4.43 -8.63
N LEU A 273 12.02 -3.60 -7.95
CA LEU A 273 11.52 -2.35 -8.49
C LEU A 273 12.13 -1.19 -7.71
N LEU A 274 12.77 -0.26 -8.39
CA LEU A 274 13.48 0.85 -7.76
C LEU A 274 13.08 2.20 -8.36
N ILE A 275 13.11 3.25 -7.56
CA ILE A 275 13.02 4.64 -8.00
C ILE A 275 14.31 5.37 -7.62
N PRO A 276 15.24 5.60 -8.56
CA PRO A 276 16.41 6.43 -8.32
C PRO A 276 15.98 7.86 -7.98
N ARG A 277 16.48 8.39 -6.86
CA ARG A 277 16.22 9.77 -6.38
C ARG A 277 17.43 10.67 -6.50
N LYS A 278 18.62 10.11 -6.29
CA LYS A 278 19.88 10.84 -6.37
C LYS A 278 20.99 9.95 -6.92
N MET A 279 21.87 10.54 -7.73
CA MET A 279 23.06 9.89 -8.30
C MET A 279 24.21 10.89 -8.27
N GLU A 280 25.33 10.55 -7.65
CA GLU A 280 26.50 11.41 -7.53
C GLU A 280 27.77 10.63 -7.87
N PRO A 281 28.70 11.21 -8.67
CA PRO A 281 30.01 10.63 -8.85
C PRO A 281 30.85 10.78 -7.58
N THR A 282 31.63 9.76 -7.25
CA THR A 282 32.66 9.78 -6.21
C THR A 282 34.06 9.74 -6.86
N GLU A 283 35.13 9.64 -6.06
CA GLU A 283 36.51 9.59 -6.60
C GLU A 283 36.77 8.38 -7.50
N SER A 284 36.05 7.26 -7.29
CA SER A 284 36.30 6.00 -8.00
C SER A 284 35.04 5.27 -8.48
N CYS A 285 33.84 5.69 -8.06
CA CYS A 285 32.59 5.05 -8.41
C CYS A 285 31.44 6.07 -8.54
N TRP A 286 30.22 5.57 -8.68
CA TRP A 286 29.00 6.35 -8.60
C TRP A 286 28.19 5.86 -7.41
N GLU A 287 27.69 6.80 -6.62
CA GLU A 287 26.74 6.51 -5.56
C GLU A 287 25.33 6.79 -6.05
N MET A 288 24.42 5.84 -5.85
CA MET A 288 23.01 6.01 -6.15
C MET A 288 22.15 5.65 -4.94
N GLU A 289 21.16 6.49 -4.67
CA GLU A 289 20.14 6.26 -3.64
C GLU A 289 18.74 6.49 -4.19
N GLY A 290 17.77 5.83 -3.56
CA GLY A 290 16.37 5.97 -3.91
C GLY A 290 15.43 5.06 -3.14
N ASP A 291 14.24 4.84 -3.69
CA ASP A 291 13.20 4.03 -3.06
C ASP A 291 13.21 2.59 -3.59
N ASN A 292 13.22 1.60 -2.70
CA ASN A 292 13.05 0.18 -3.04
C ASN A 292 11.58 -0.21 -2.91
N LEU A 293 10.89 -0.39 -4.03
CA LEU A 293 9.45 -0.68 -4.09
C LEU A 293 9.17 -2.15 -3.78
N ILE A 294 9.43 -2.52 -2.53
CA ILE A 294 9.30 -3.88 -2.00
C ILE A 294 8.28 -3.92 -0.86
N GLY A 295 7.65 -5.07 -0.70
CA GLY A 295 6.68 -5.32 0.35
C GLY A 295 5.42 -4.48 0.18
N SER A 296 4.64 -4.36 1.24
CA SER A 296 3.30 -3.76 1.16
C SER A 296 3.21 -2.35 1.76
N HIS A 297 4.36 -1.78 2.16
CA HIS A 297 4.44 -0.47 2.78
C HIS A 297 4.38 0.66 1.73
N LEU A 298 3.60 1.70 2.00
CA LEU A 298 3.62 2.97 1.26
C LEU A 298 4.91 3.76 1.47
N LEU A 299 5.61 3.49 2.56
CA LEU A 299 6.95 3.98 2.82
C LEU A 299 7.94 2.90 2.38
N HIS A 300 8.41 3.06 1.15
CA HIS A 300 9.40 2.18 0.55
C HIS A 300 10.73 2.36 1.29
N PRO A 301 11.39 1.26 1.71
CA PRO A 301 12.71 1.35 2.32
C PRO A 301 13.70 1.99 1.33
N PRO A 302 14.65 2.80 1.80
CA PRO A 302 15.67 3.34 0.92
C PRO A 302 16.60 2.22 0.43
N PHE A 303 17.11 2.36 -0.80
CA PHE A 303 18.29 1.61 -1.24
C PHE A 303 19.46 2.57 -1.44
N ARG A 304 20.66 2.02 -1.30
CA ARG A 304 21.92 2.68 -1.64
C ARG A 304 22.81 1.67 -2.32
N ILE A 305 23.36 2.03 -3.47
CA ILE A 305 24.35 1.21 -4.18
C ILE A 305 25.54 2.03 -4.65
N GLU A 306 26.67 1.35 -4.77
CA GLU A 306 27.87 1.86 -5.41
C GLU A 306 28.02 1.17 -6.77
N ALA A 307 27.88 1.95 -7.85
CA ALA A 307 28.06 1.47 -9.20
C ALA A 307 29.48 1.80 -9.68
N GLN A 308 30.18 0.80 -10.23
CA GLN A 308 31.54 0.97 -10.77
C GLN A 308 31.59 1.81 -12.05
N SER A 309 30.43 2.08 -12.66
CA SER A 309 30.28 2.82 -13.91
C SER A 309 29.12 3.80 -13.78
N ASP A 310 29.03 4.77 -14.69
CA ASP A 310 27.92 5.72 -14.73
C ASP A 310 26.59 4.95 -14.74
N PRO A 311 25.66 5.17 -13.79
CA PRO A 311 24.38 4.48 -13.75
C PRO A 311 23.57 4.56 -15.05
N ARG A 312 23.82 5.57 -15.90
CA ARG A 312 23.22 5.69 -17.23
C ARG A 312 23.70 4.61 -18.19
N SER A 313 24.95 4.15 -18.04
CA SER A 313 25.51 3.07 -18.86
C SER A 313 24.91 1.69 -18.56
N ILE A 314 24.34 1.52 -17.36
CA ILE A 314 23.64 0.29 -16.94
C ILE A 314 22.12 0.42 -17.05
N GLY A 315 21.61 1.47 -17.72
CA GLY A 315 20.22 1.58 -18.17
C GLY A 315 19.35 2.63 -17.44
N ILE A 316 19.90 3.37 -16.47
CA ILE A 316 19.14 4.43 -15.77
C ILE A 316 19.11 5.70 -16.63
N THR A 317 18.02 5.89 -17.36
CA THR A 317 17.91 6.96 -18.35
C THR A 317 17.36 8.27 -17.77
N LYS A 318 16.59 8.20 -16.69
CA LYS A 318 15.89 9.34 -16.07
C LYS A 318 15.58 9.09 -14.59
N MET A 319 15.76 10.12 -13.77
CA MET A 319 15.45 10.10 -12.33
C MET A 319 13.94 10.11 -12.07
N ASN A 320 13.54 9.63 -10.89
CA ASN A 320 12.15 9.56 -10.45
C ASN A 320 11.21 8.68 -11.28
N GLU A 321 11.76 7.87 -12.20
CA GLU A 321 11.02 6.82 -12.90
C GLU A 321 11.25 5.47 -12.24
N ILE A 322 10.37 4.51 -12.55
CA ILE A 322 10.47 3.16 -11.98
C ILE A 322 11.31 2.29 -12.92
N TYR A 323 12.25 1.56 -12.33
CA TYR A 323 13.12 0.60 -13.00
C TYR A 323 12.93 -0.81 -12.44
N LEU A 324 12.92 -1.78 -13.34
CA LEU A 324 13.07 -3.20 -13.05
C LEU A 324 14.56 -3.53 -13.03
N THR A 325 14.99 -4.33 -12.06
CA THR A 325 16.36 -4.87 -11.99
C THR A 325 16.33 -6.24 -11.34
N ASP A 326 17.38 -7.04 -11.56
CA ASP A 326 17.61 -8.26 -10.80
C ASP A 326 18.09 -7.97 -9.37
N ARG A 327 18.24 -9.02 -8.55
CA ARG A 327 18.76 -8.91 -7.18
C ARG A 327 20.19 -8.37 -7.09
N LYS A 328 21.00 -8.53 -8.13
CA LYS A 328 22.40 -8.11 -8.14
C LYS A 328 22.56 -6.65 -8.53
N MET A 329 21.50 -6.03 -9.06
CA MET A 329 21.49 -4.65 -9.53
C MET A 329 22.53 -4.38 -10.62
N GLU A 330 22.76 -5.37 -11.49
CA GLU A 330 23.75 -5.29 -12.58
C GLU A 330 23.22 -4.53 -13.80
N SER A 331 21.91 -4.54 -14.02
CA SER A 331 21.26 -3.83 -15.14
C SER A 331 19.87 -3.33 -14.79
N PHE A 332 19.53 -2.16 -15.30
CA PHE A 332 18.30 -1.45 -15.00
C PHE A 332 17.47 -1.27 -16.26
N GLN A 333 16.22 -1.69 -16.22
CA GLN A 333 15.30 -1.59 -17.33
C GLN A 333 14.14 -0.71 -16.92
N LYS A 334 13.92 0.37 -17.67
CA LYS A 334 12.82 1.29 -17.38
C LYS A 334 11.48 0.58 -17.53
N ILE A 335 10.69 0.52 -16.46
CA ILE A 335 9.33 -0.05 -16.48
C ILE A 335 8.23 1.01 -16.63
N SER A 336 8.57 2.28 -16.44
CA SER A 336 7.69 3.38 -16.82
C SER A 336 7.53 3.44 -18.35
N PRO A 337 6.30 3.65 -18.88
CA PRO A 337 5.13 4.16 -18.17
C PRO A 337 4.18 3.08 -17.63
N PHE A 338 4.50 1.78 -17.73
CA PHE A 338 3.60 0.70 -17.33
C PHE A 338 3.40 0.61 -15.81
N LEU A 339 4.46 0.87 -15.06
CA LEU A 339 4.39 1.27 -13.66
C LEU A 339 4.90 2.71 -13.56
N SER A 340 4.14 3.57 -12.87
CA SER A 340 4.55 4.96 -12.66
C SER A 340 4.35 5.40 -11.21
N SER A 341 5.22 6.30 -10.75
CA SER A 341 5.08 6.97 -9.46
C SER A 341 4.53 8.37 -9.73
N ASN A 342 3.23 8.57 -9.50
CA ASN A 342 2.54 9.81 -9.84
C ASN A 342 1.52 10.21 -8.78
N ILE A 343 1.06 11.47 -8.83
CA ILE A 343 -0.06 11.93 -8.02
C ILE A 343 -1.34 11.36 -8.62
N CYS A 344 -2.08 10.58 -7.82
CA CYS A 344 -3.38 10.06 -8.21
C CYS A 344 -4.41 11.21 -8.24
N PRO A 345 -5.10 11.48 -9.36
CA PRO A 345 -6.02 12.61 -9.47
C PRO A 345 -7.26 12.48 -8.56
N GLU A 346 -7.61 11.27 -8.13
CA GLU A 346 -8.76 11.03 -7.26
C GLU A 346 -8.44 11.31 -5.78
N CYS A 347 -7.30 10.81 -5.28
CA CYS A 347 -6.93 10.99 -3.86
C CYS A 347 -5.88 12.08 -3.62
N GLN A 348 -5.29 12.66 -4.67
CA GLN A 348 -4.28 13.72 -4.60
C GLN A 348 -3.02 13.33 -3.81
N HIS A 349 -2.68 12.04 -3.78
CA HIS A 349 -1.48 11.53 -3.13
C HIS A 349 -0.51 10.92 -4.13
N GLN A 350 0.78 10.92 -3.80
CA GLN A 350 1.78 10.13 -4.52
C GLN A 350 1.46 8.64 -4.40
N ARG A 351 1.39 7.94 -5.53
CA ARG A 351 1.01 6.54 -5.65
C ARG A 351 1.85 5.81 -6.69
N ILE A 352 2.00 4.50 -6.50
CA ILE A 352 2.47 3.59 -7.54
C ILE A 352 1.25 3.13 -8.33
N LEU A 353 1.21 3.53 -9.60
CA LEU A 353 0.11 3.29 -10.52
C LEU A 353 0.53 2.22 -11.53
N LEU A 354 -0.30 1.18 -11.66
CA LEU A 354 -0.13 0.11 -12.64
C LEU A 354 -1.04 0.38 -13.85
N THR A 355 -0.52 0.24 -15.06
CA THR A 355 -1.31 0.45 -16.28
C THR A 355 -2.53 -0.48 -16.36
N ASP A 356 -3.61 0.09 -16.88
CA ASP A 356 -4.87 -0.56 -17.24
C ASP A 356 -5.18 -0.36 -18.73
N GLY A 357 -4.13 -0.15 -19.54
CA GLY A 357 -4.19 0.04 -20.98
C GLY A 357 -4.51 1.48 -21.40
N GLY A 358 -3.93 1.88 -22.53
CA GLY A 358 -3.99 3.26 -23.01
C GLY A 358 -3.48 4.25 -21.95
N GLN A 359 -4.28 5.26 -21.63
CA GLN A 359 -3.99 6.28 -20.61
C GLN A 359 -4.60 5.94 -19.23
N GLN A 360 -5.11 4.73 -19.03
CA GLN A 360 -5.76 4.32 -17.78
C GLN A 360 -4.78 3.59 -16.87
N TYR A 361 -4.92 3.84 -15.57
CA TYR A 361 -4.07 3.31 -14.52
C TYR A 361 -4.91 2.89 -13.32
N ILE A 362 -4.42 1.91 -12.58
CA ILE A 362 -4.97 1.45 -11.30
C ILE A 362 -3.97 1.83 -10.21
N ASP A 363 -4.46 2.56 -9.21
CA ASP A 363 -3.80 2.64 -7.90
C ASP A 363 -3.98 1.29 -7.21
N VAL A 364 -2.93 0.47 -7.17
CA VAL A 364 -2.98 -0.88 -6.57
C VAL A 364 -3.20 -0.84 -5.05
N PHE A 365 -2.92 0.30 -4.41
CA PHE A 365 -3.13 0.52 -2.98
C PHE A 365 -4.58 0.96 -2.68
N MET A 366 -5.14 1.90 -3.43
CA MET A 366 -6.52 2.38 -3.19
C MET A 366 -7.61 1.66 -4.00
N GLY A 367 -7.24 1.06 -5.14
CA GLY A 367 -8.17 0.52 -6.13
C GLY A 367 -8.73 1.56 -7.10
N HIS A 368 -8.30 2.83 -7.02
CA HIS A 368 -8.77 3.89 -7.92
C HIS A 368 -8.34 3.62 -9.36
N ARG A 369 -9.28 3.71 -10.30
CA ARG A 369 -8.99 3.71 -11.75
C ARG A 369 -8.94 5.14 -12.24
N VAL A 370 -7.77 5.57 -12.67
CA VAL A 370 -7.50 6.96 -13.02
C VAL A 370 -7.03 7.08 -14.46
N LYS A 371 -7.35 8.20 -15.09
CA LYS A 371 -6.79 8.55 -16.40
C LYS A 371 -5.66 9.54 -16.19
N MET A 372 -4.47 9.21 -16.69
CA MET A 372 -3.31 10.08 -16.62
C MET A 372 -3.16 10.82 -17.95
N SER A 373 -2.93 12.13 -17.89
CA SER A 373 -2.38 12.88 -19.02
C SER A 373 -0.92 12.45 -19.15
N ILE A 374 -0.58 11.77 -20.25
CA ILE A 374 0.83 11.49 -20.55
C ILE A 374 1.35 12.75 -21.24
N ASP A 375 2.18 13.51 -20.53
CA ASP A 375 2.93 14.65 -21.09
C ASP A 375 4.11 14.17 -21.95
#